data_AF-X0K713-F1
#
_entry.id   AF-X0K713-F1
#
_cell.length_a   1.000
_cell.length_b   1.000
_cell.length_c   1.000
_cell.angle_alpha   90.00
_cell.angle_beta   90.00
_cell.angle_gamma   90.00
#
_symmetry.space_group_name_H-M   'P 1'
#
loop_
_entity.id
_entity.type
_entity.pdbx_description
1 polymer ?
#
loop_
_entity_poly.entity_id
_entity_poly.type
_entity_poly.pdbx_seq_one_letter_code
_entity_poly.pdbx_strand_id
1 'polypeptide(L)'
;MCQLRRRRCENNDRPTCIVRTPDLGEAQSVWQQALDDRDLFASRARQARECFELWSPMIRQVIEQPLGVAEHNLATWIWSSDADSDERFKRLNVAREVWLSSSSDPKVICRATKWVQSFIATLHVTTPAPTSRGPYNFHQLPQDYFS
;
A
#
# COMPACT_ATOMS: atom_id res chain seq x y z
N MET A 1 -28.86 -17.80 40.93
CA MET A 1 -27.94 -17.38 42.01
C MET A 1 -26.64 -18.16 41.89
N CYS A 2 -25.69 -17.69 41.06
CA CYS A 2 -24.37 -18.31 40.95
C CYS A 2 -23.34 -17.38 41.59
N GLN A 3 -22.80 -17.79 42.74
CA GLN A 3 -21.73 -17.08 43.43
C GLN A 3 -20.41 -17.34 42.69
N LEU A 4 -19.84 -16.31 42.06
CA LEU A 4 -18.48 -16.36 41.53
C LEU A 4 -17.51 -15.77 42.56
N ARG A 5 -16.65 -16.63 43.11
CA ARG A 5 -15.55 -16.30 44.02
C ARG A 5 -14.66 -15.20 43.43
N ARG A 6 -14.59 -14.04 44.10
CA ARG A 6 -13.53 -13.05 43.87
C ARG A 6 -12.21 -13.62 44.40
N ARG A 7 -11.30 -14.01 43.51
CA ARG A 7 -9.88 -14.11 43.86
C ARG A 7 -9.33 -12.69 43.99
N ARG A 8 -8.83 -12.40 45.18
CA ARG A 8 -8.07 -11.19 45.51
C ARG A 8 -6.70 -11.29 44.85
N CYS A 9 -6.39 -10.40 43.92
CA CYS A 9 -5.02 -10.16 43.47
C CYS A 9 -4.47 -9.00 44.32
N GLU A 10 -3.56 -9.32 45.24
CA GLU A 10 -2.71 -8.35 45.93
C GLU A 10 -1.31 -8.35 45.27
N ASN A 11 -0.72 -7.16 45.24
CA ASN A 11 0.68 -6.79 44.94
C ASN A 11 1.04 -6.28 43.53
N ASN A 12 0.99 -4.95 43.44
CA ASN A 12 2.07 -3.98 43.16
C ASN A 12 2.85 -4.02 41.83
N ASP A 13 2.99 -2.80 41.28
CA ASP A 13 3.86 -2.32 40.19
C ASP A 13 3.45 -2.61 38.75
N ARG A 14 2.42 -1.91 38.27
CA ARG A 14 2.29 -1.52 36.86
C ARG A 14 1.77 -0.08 36.76
N PRO A 15 2.27 0.76 35.84
CA PRO A 15 1.57 2.01 35.53
C PRO A 15 0.21 1.59 35.00
N THR A 16 -0.83 1.94 35.76
CA THR A 16 -2.22 1.72 35.37
C THR A 16 -2.40 2.46 34.06
N CYS A 17 -2.44 1.73 32.94
CA CYS A 17 -2.94 2.27 31.70
C CYS A 17 -4.42 2.54 31.92
N ILE A 18 -4.74 3.73 32.43
CA ILE A 18 -6.11 4.23 32.49
C ILE A 18 -6.47 4.48 31.03
N VAL A 19 -6.95 3.43 30.35
CA VAL A 19 -7.70 3.60 29.12
C VAL A 19 -8.96 4.34 29.55
N ARG A 20 -8.94 5.68 29.41
CA ARG A 20 -10.14 6.48 29.55
C ARG A 20 -11.14 5.89 28.57
N THR A 21 -12.31 5.46 29.07
CA THR A 21 -13.46 5.19 28.22
C THR A 21 -13.66 6.43 27.34
N PRO A 22 -13.62 6.29 26.01
CA PRO A 22 -13.84 7.42 25.12
C PRO A 22 -15.19 8.04 25.46
N ASP A 23 -15.25 9.37 25.44
CA ASP A 23 -16.51 10.09 25.60
C ASP A 23 -17.51 9.61 24.53
N LEU A 24 -18.82 9.71 24.78
CA LEU A 24 -19.84 9.18 23.87
C LEU A 24 -19.66 9.72 22.44
N GLY A 25 -19.29 11.00 22.29
CA GLY A 25 -19.00 11.61 21.00
C GLY A 25 -17.74 11.04 20.33
N GLU A 26 -16.70 10.75 21.11
CA GLU A 26 -15.46 10.12 20.61
C GLU A 26 -15.71 8.66 20.20
N ALA A 27 -16.47 7.91 21.00
CA ALA A 27 -16.86 6.53 20.67
C ALA A 27 -17.70 6.46 19.40
N GLN A 28 -18.64 7.41 19.21
CA GLN A 28 -19.45 7.50 18.00
C GLN A 28 -18.61 7.87 16.77
N SER A 29 -17.65 8.79 16.92
CA SER A 29 -16.72 9.16 15.85
C SER A 29 -15.84 7.99 15.41
N VAL A 30 -15.24 7.27 16.37
CA VAL A 30 -14.41 6.08 16.10
C VAL A 30 -15.22 4.98 15.43
N TRP A 31 -16.47 4.76 15.87
CA TRP A 31 -17.35 3.78 15.25
C TRP A 31 -17.72 4.15 13.81
N GLN A 32 -18.03 5.43 13.55
CA GLN A 32 -18.32 5.90 12.19
C GLN A 32 -17.10 5.79 11.29
N GLN A 33 -15.91 6.18 11.76
CA GLN A 33 -14.66 6.01 11.02
C GLN A 33 -14.41 4.54 10.67
N ALA A 34 -14.64 3.62 11.62
CA ALA A 34 -14.47 2.19 11.37
C ALA A 34 -15.45 1.64 10.31
N LEU A 35 -16.66 2.18 10.23
CA LEU A 35 -17.62 1.85 9.17
C LEU A 35 -17.18 2.41 7.81
N ASP A 36 -16.78 3.68 7.78
CA ASP A 36 -16.32 4.34 6.56
C ASP A 36 -15.06 3.65 6.01
N ASP A 37 -14.14 3.26 6.90
CA ASP A 37 -12.96 2.48 6.57
C ASP A 37 -13.35 1.12 5.98
N ARG A 38 -14.34 0.42 6.56
CA ARG A 38 -14.81 -0.87 6.04
C ARG A 38 -15.33 -0.75 4.61
N ASP A 39 -16.14 0.26 4.33
CA ASP A 39 -16.70 0.47 3.00
C ASP A 39 -15.62 0.92 2.00
N LEU A 40 -14.64 1.70 2.46
CA LEU A 40 -13.43 2.03 1.71
C LEU A 40 -12.61 0.77 1.38
N PHE A 41 -12.37 -0.12 2.33
CA PHE A 41 -11.68 -1.40 2.08
C PHE A 41 -12.45 -2.26 1.08
N ALA A 42 -13.77 -2.37 1.23
CA ALA A 42 -14.61 -3.14 0.32
C ALA A 42 -14.59 -2.58 -1.11
N SER A 43 -14.59 -1.25 -1.27
CA SER A 43 -14.48 -0.61 -2.60
C SER A 43 -13.11 -0.84 -3.23
N ARG A 44 -12.01 -0.70 -2.47
CA ARG A 44 -10.65 -0.98 -2.94
C ARG A 44 -10.46 -2.44 -3.34
N ALA A 45 -11.02 -3.37 -2.56
CA ALA A 45 -10.96 -4.79 -2.88
C ALA A 45 -11.72 -5.13 -4.18
N ARG A 46 -12.89 -4.52 -4.40
CA ARG A 46 -13.63 -4.64 -5.67
C ARG A 46 -12.83 -4.12 -6.85
N GLN A 47 -12.29 -2.91 -6.74
CA GLN A 47 -11.45 -2.33 -7.79
C GLN A 47 -10.21 -3.20 -8.10
N ALA A 48 -9.52 -3.70 -7.06
CA ALA A 48 -8.38 -4.58 -7.25
C ALA A 48 -8.76 -5.86 -8.01
N ARG A 49 -9.93 -6.43 -7.71
CA ARG A 49 -10.47 -7.58 -8.44
C ARG A 49 -10.80 -7.24 -9.88
N GLU A 50 -11.44 -6.10 -10.14
CA GLU A 50 -11.74 -5.64 -11.50
C GLU A 50 -10.45 -5.46 -12.32
N CYS A 51 -9.43 -4.82 -11.76
CA CYS A 51 -8.11 -4.71 -12.40
C CYS A 51 -7.48 -6.08 -12.66
N PHE A 52 -7.58 -7.01 -11.70
CA PHE A 52 -7.07 -8.37 -11.86
C PHE A 52 -7.75 -9.09 -13.02
N GLU A 53 -9.08 -9.10 -13.08
CA GLU A 53 -9.83 -9.74 -14.17
C GLU A 53 -9.53 -9.08 -15.52
N LEU A 54 -9.41 -7.75 -15.56
CA LEU A 54 -9.15 -6.99 -16.79
C LEU A 54 -7.77 -7.30 -17.38
N TRP A 55 -6.72 -7.36 -16.56
CA TRP A 55 -5.34 -7.47 -17.04
C TRP A 55 -4.82 -8.90 -17.06
N SER A 56 -5.40 -9.82 -16.29
CA SER A 56 -4.92 -11.21 -16.19
C SER A 56 -4.76 -11.92 -17.53
N PRO A 57 -5.72 -11.84 -18.48
CA PRO A 57 -5.59 -12.54 -19.76
C PRO A 57 -4.36 -12.08 -20.55
N MET A 58 -4.13 -10.77 -20.62
CA MET A 58 -2.97 -10.19 -21.29
C MET A 58 -1.67 -10.60 -20.58
N ILE A 59 -1.63 -10.50 -19.24
CA ILE A 59 -0.42 -10.86 -18.48
C ILE A 59 -0.07 -12.33 -18.67
N ARG A 60 -1.06 -13.24 -18.68
CA ARG A 60 -0.84 -14.68 -18.95
C ARG A 60 -0.19 -14.92 -20.31
N GLN A 61 -0.61 -14.20 -21.34
CA GLN A 61 0.02 -14.30 -22.66
C GLN A 61 1.46 -13.77 -22.65
N VAL A 62 1.75 -12.73 -21.86
CA VAL A 62 3.10 -12.16 -21.77
C VAL A 62 4.05 -13.09 -21.01
N ILE A 63 3.63 -13.70 -19.91
CA ILE A 63 4.51 -14.57 -19.10
C ILE A 63 4.84 -15.92 -19.75
N GLU A 64 4.06 -16.34 -20.74
CA GLU A 64 4.37 -17.50 -21.60
C GLU A 64 5.52 -17.24 -22.58
N GLN A 65 5.93 -15.97 -22.73
CA GLN A 65 7.00 -15.58 -23.63
C GLN A 65 8.39 -16.00 -23.08
N PRO A 66 9.40 -16.07 -23.96
CA PRO A 66 10.76 -16.41 -23.56
C PRO A 66 11.34 -15.50 -22.48
N LEU A 67 12.38 -16.01 -21.82
CA LEU A 67 13.10 -15.28 -20.78
C LEU A 67 13.70 -13.97 -21.29
N GLY A 68 13.52 -12.89 -20.53
CA GLY A 68 13.93 -11.53 -20.90
C GLY A 68 12.85 -10.77 -21.69
N VAL A 69 12.07 -11.46 -22.53
CA VAL A 69 11.01 -10.83 -23.32
C VAL A 69 9.79 -10.52 -22.44
N ALA A 70 9.35 -11.50 -21.64
CA ALA A 70 8.24 -11.32 -20.72
C ALA A 70 8.49 -10.17 -19.72
N GLU A 71 9.68 -10.14 -19.11
CA GLU A 71 10.09 -9.09 -18.16
C GLU A 71 10.09 -7.71 -18.80
N HIS A 72 10.63 -7.61 -20.02
CA HIS A 72 10.70 -6.35 -20.76
C HIS A 72 9.30 -5.84 -21.13
N ASN A 73 8.43 -6.72 -21.61
CA ASN A 73 7.07 -6.37 -22.00
C ASN A 73 6.23 -5.95 -20.80
N LEU A 74 6.31 -6.69 -19.68
CA LEU A 74 5.65 -6.29 -18.44
C LEU A 74 6.21 -4.97 -17.90
N ALA A 75 7.53 -4.78 -17.92
CA ALA A 75 8.13 -3.54 -17.48
C ALA A 75 7.67 -2.35 -18.33
N THR A 76 7.63 -2.51 -19.65
CA THR A 76 7.17 -1.47 -20.58
C THR A 76 5.70 -1.11 -20.36
N TRP A 77 4.85 -2.12 -20.16
CA TRP A 77 3.43 -1.90 -19.86
C TRP A 77 3.21 -1.21 -18.51
N ILE A 78 3.96 -1.60 -17.47
CA ILE A 78 3.88 -0.94 -16.15
C ILE A 78 4.36 0.51 -16.27
N TRP A 79 5.51 0.76 -16.91
CA TRP A 79 6.11 2.10 -17.06
C TRP A 79 5.51 2.94 -18.19
N SER A 80 4.41 2.52 -18.77
CA SER A 80 3.75 3.28 -19.84
C SER A 80 3.42 4.70 -19.37
N SER A 81 3.54 5.66 -20.29
CA SER A 81 3.43 7.09 -20.00
C SER A 81 2.03 7.53 -19.56
N ASP A 82 1.02 6.69 -19.80
CA ASP A 82 -0.36 6.87 -19.36
C ASP A 82 -0.59 6.54 -17.87
N ALA A 83 0.35 5.84 -17.22
CA ALA A 83 0.22 5.41 -15.84
C ALA A 83 0.90 6.37 -14.87
N ASP A 84 0.14 6.85 -13.88
CA ASP A 84 0.68 7.52 -12.70
C ASP A 84 1.33 6.52 -11.72
N SER A 85 1.85 7.01 -10.60
CA SER A 85 2.53 6.16 -9.60
C SER A 85 1.60 5.08 -9.02
N ASP A 86 0.35 5.41 -8.75
CA ASP A 86 -0.60 4.47 -8.14
C ASP A 86 -1.01 3.39 -9.14
N GLU A 87 -1.25 3.79 -10.39
CA GLU A 87 -1.56 2.90 -11.49
C GLU A 87 -0.38 1.95 -11.79
N ARG A 88 0.86 2.46 -11.81
CA ARG A 88 2.07 1.63 -11.92
C ARG A 88 2.13 0.58 -10.83
N PHE A 89 1.82 0.97 -9.59
CA PHE A 89 1.82 0.06 -8.45
C PHE A 89 0.72 -1.00 -8.57
N LYS A 90 -0.49 -0.63 -9.02
CA LYS A 90 -1.57 -1.59 -9.30
C LYS A 90 -1.17 -2.58 -10.40
N ARG A 91 -0.64 -2.10 -11.52
CA ARG A 91 -0.18 -2.93 -12.64
C ARG A 91 0.89 -3.93 -12.19
N LEU A 92 1.86 -3.48 -11.40
CA LEU A 92 2.88 -4.35 -10.81
C LEU A 92 2.29 -5.45 -9.92
N ASN A 93 1.36 -5.09 -9.02
CA ASN A 93 0.75 -6.06 -8.11
C ASN A 93 -0.04 -7.12 -8.88
N VAL A 94 -0.85 -6.73 -9.87
CA VAL A 94 -1.58 -7.69 -10.69
C VAL A 94 -0.61 -8.57 -11.49
N ALA A 95 0.42 -7.99 -12.09
CA ALA A 95 1.45 -8.76 -12.81
C ALA A 95 2.13 -9.80 -11.91
N ARG A 96 2.50 -9.40 -10.68
CA ARG A 96 3.07 -10.28 -9.66
C ARG A 96 2.12 -11.43 -9.33
N GLU A 97 0.87 -11.12 -8.98
CA GLU A 97 -0.11 -12.14 -8.58
C GLU A 97 -0.41 -13.13 -9.71
N VAL A 98 -0.59 -12.64 -10.93
CA VAL A 98 -0.83 -13.50 -12.10
C VAL A 98 0.38 -14.39 -12.38
N TRP A 99 1.59 -13.85 -12.32
CA TRP A 99 2.80 -14.63 -12.58
C TRP A 99 3.06 -15.68 -11.49
N LEU A 100 2.88 -15.33 -10.22
CA LEU A 100 3.06 -16.28 -9.11
C LEU A 100 1.98 -17.37 -9.09
N SER A 101 0.77 -17.06 -9.56
CA SER A 101 -0.33 -18.03 -9.64
C SER A 101 -0.35 -18.86 -10.94
N SER A 102 0.43 -18.50 -11.96
CA SER A 102 0.40 -19.17 -13.27
C SER A 102 1.19 -20.47 -13.34
N SER A 103 2.08 -20.73 -12.38
CA SER A 103 2.94 -21.91 -12.40
C SER A 103 3.27 -22.41 -10.99
N SER A 104 3.33 -23.73 -10.85
CA SER A 104 3.83 -24.40 -9.65
C SER A 104 5.32 -24.72 -9.72
N ASP A 105 6.01 -24.37 -10.82
CA ASP A 105 7.46 -24.61 -10.97
C ASP A 105 8.27 -23.64 -10.07
N PRO A 106 9.06 -24.15 -9.12
CA PRO A 106 9.91 -23.33 -8.25
C PRO A 106 10.85 -22.39 -9.00
N LYS A 107 11.32 -22.76 -10.20
CA LYS A 107 12.19 -21.90 -11.02
C LYS A 107 11.44 -20.69 -11.55
N VAL A 108 10.19 -20.87 -11.98
CA VAL A 108 9.32 -19.80 -12.46
C VAL A 108 8.96 -18.86 -11.31
N ILE A 109 8.63 -19.41 -10.14
CA ILE A 109 8.35 -18.63 -8.93
C ILE A 109 9.58 -17.82 -8.51
N CYS A 110 10.77 -18.43 -8.48
CA CYS A 110 12.02 -17.75 -8.17
C CYS A 110 12.32 -16.60 -9.15
N ARG A 111 12.10 -16.84 -10.45
CA ARG A 111 12.29 -15.84 -11.51
C ARG A 111 11.35 -14.65 -11.31
N ALA A 112 10.05 -14.91 -11.17
CA ALA A 112 9.04 -13.87 -10.93
C ALA A 112 9.36 -13.04 -9.68
N THR A 113 9.74 -13.72 -8.59
CA THR A 113 10.11 -13.06 -7.32
C THR A 113 11.32 -12.14 -7.48
N LYS A 114 12.38 -12.61 -8.15
CA LYS A 114 13.58 -11.80 -8.42
C LYS A 114 13.26 -10.58 -9.27
N TRP A 115 12.46 -10.75 -10.33
CA TRP A 115 12.04 -9.65 -11.19
C TRP A 115 11.25 -8.59 -10.41
N VAL A 116 10.27 -9.00 -9.59
CA VAL A 116 9.49 -8.07 -8.75
C VAL A 116 10.40 -7.30 -7.79
N GLN A 117 11.35 -7.97 -7.13
CA GLN A 117 12.30 -7.32 -6.22
C GLN A 117 13.14 -6.26 -6.95
N SER A 118 13.68 -6.59 -8.12
CA SER A 118 14.43 -5.64 -8.94
C SER A 118 13.55 -4.46 -9.39
N PHE A 119 12.29 -4.73 -9.74
CA PHE A 119 11.35 -3.71 -10.20
C PHE A 119 10.92 -2.73 -9.08
N ILE A 120 10.69 -3.23 -7.86
CA ILE A 120 10.41 -2.37 -6.70
C ILE A 120 11.61 -1.48 -6.38
N ALA A 121 12.82 -2.01 -6.49
CA ALA A 121 14.03 -1.21 -6.29
C ALA A 121 14.14 -0.06 -7.29
N THR A 122 13.73 -0.24 -8.55
CA THR A 122 13.75 0.84 -9.56
C THR A 122 12.67 1.89 -9.35
N LEU A 123 11.49 1.49 -8.83
CA LEU A 123 10.43 2.42 -8.43
C LEU A 123 10.89 3.39 -7.32
N HIS A 124 11.65 2.90 -6.33
CA HIS A 124 12.14 3.75 -5.23
C HIS A 124 13.25 4.73 -5.64
N VAL A 125 13.99 4.45 -6.71
CA VAL A 125 15.05 5.35 -7.21
C VAL A 125 14.48 6.52 -8.02
N THR A 126 13.27 6.39 -8.56
CA THR A 126 12.62 7.44 -9.37
C THR A 126 11.83 8.45 -8.55
N THR A 127 11.67 8.26 -7.24
CA THR A 127 11.18 9.29 -6.32
C THR A 127 12.39 10.12 -5.87
N PRO A 128 12.59 11.37 -6.38
CA PRO A 128 13.64 12.21 -5.85
C PRO A 128 13.38 12.42 -4.36
N ALA A 129 14.40 12.18 -3.54
CA ALA A 129 14.38 12.54 -2.14
C ALA A 129 13.89 14.01 -2.01
N PRO A 130 13.03 14.34 -1.02
CA PRO A 130 12.75 15.74 -0.73
C PRO A 130 14.10 16.37 -0.44
N THR A 131 14.57 17.20 -1.37
CA THR A 131 15.83 17.90 -1.22
C THR A 131 15.62 18.79 -0.02
N SER A 132 16.21 18.40 1.10
CA SER A 132 16.44 19.24 2.26
C SER A 132 17.19 20.48 1.77
N ARG A 133 16.42 21.49 1.35
CA ARG A 133 16.93 22.85 1.23
C ARG A 133 16.97 23.39 2.65
N GLY A 134 18.18 23.71 3.07
CA GLY A 134 18.50 24.35 4.34
C GLY A 134 17.77 25.68 4.56
N PRO A 135 18.12 26.38 5.65
CA PRO A 135 17.23 27.27 6.35
C PRO A 135 16.84 28.45 5.47
N TYR A 136 15.54 28.70 5.35
CA TYR A 136 15.03 29.93 4.78
C TYR A 136 15.44 31.09 5.69
N ASN A 137 16.37 31.92 5.20
CA ASN A 137 16.62 33.25 5.74
C ASN A 137 15.37 34.11 5.51
N PHE A 138 14.68 34.43 6.61
CA PHE A 138 13.66 35.48 6.65
C PHE A 138 14.36 36.83 6.52
N HIS A 139 14.57 37.34 5.30
CA HIS A 139 14.73 38.77 5.00
C HIS A 139 14.74 38.95 3.48
N GLN A 140 13.61 39.34 2.91
CA GLN A 140 13.45 40.43 1.92
C GLN A 140 11.99 40.36 1.40
N LEU A 141 11.10 41.15 2.00
CA LEU A 141 9.83 41.51 1.35
C LEU A 141 10.12 42.71 0.44
N PRO A 142 9.77 42.67 -0.85
CA PRO A 142 9.56 43.90 -1.60
C PRO A 142 8.23 44.50 -1.15
N GLN A 143 8.29 45.63 -0.45
CA GLN A 143 7.23 46.63 -0.51
C GLN A 143 7.09 47.00 -1.98
N ASP A 144 5.88 46.88 -2.54
CA ASP A 144 5.31 47.69 -3.62
C ASP A 144 4.18 46.91 -4.28
N TYR A 145 3.04 46.82 -3.58
CA TYR A 145 1.76 46.51 -4.19
C TYR A 145 0.66 47.01 -3.25
N PHE A 146 0.42 48.31 -3.24
CA PHE A 146 -0.89 48.93 -3.00
C PHE A 146 -0.80 50.40 -3.43
N SER A 147 -1.30 50.67 -4.64
CA SER A 147 -1.89 51.96 -5.01
C SER A 147 -3.34 52.01 -4.55
#